data_AF-A0A2J6I1I4-F1
#
_entry.id   AF-A0A2J6I1I4-F1
#
_cell.length_a   1.000
_cell.length_b   1.000
_cell.length_c   1.000
_cell.angle_alpha   90.00
_cell.angle_beta   90.00
_cell.angle_gamma   90.00
#
_symmetry.space_group_name_H-M   'P 1'
#
loop_
_entity.id
_entity.type
_entity.pdbx_description
1 polymer ?
#
loop_
_entity_poly.entity_id
_entity_poly.type
_entity_poly.pdbx_seq_one_letter_code
_entity_poly.pdbx_strand_id
1 'polypeptide(L)'
;SLYLIAGIILLVLLLSVFIASRLSNSISVPINSISTRIADLIKDQSEKQPLITTNLAEEVILDFSVKELEDAYTRARLAGIELQNFNKKLEDEVALRTAELQQGKEKLLEVNKEYELLNDELGQTNEEMESANEELRQTNELLTNALNRAEEADKLKSSFLANMSHEIRTPMNGILGFSELLKNKSISEDQHEKYLDVICSSGNQLLAIVNNILDISRIEAGSVELHYSNASVNETLEFISESFKKKAESKGIKI
;
A
#
# COMPACT_ATOMS: atom_id res chain seq x y z
N SER A 1 0.34 -8.10 32.82
CA SER A 1 -0.43 -8.92 33.76
C SER A 1 0.41 -9.48 34.91
N LEU A 2 1.67 -9.92 34.68
CA LEU A 2 2.51 -10.55 35.71
C LEU A 2 2.87 -9.62 36.90
N TYR A 3 3.20 -8.36 36.64
CA TYR A 3 3.54 -7.39 37.70
C TYR A 3 2.35 -7.01 38.58
N LEU A 4 1.13 -6.99 38.03
CA LEU A 4 -0.09 -6.72 38.80
C LEU A 4 -0.39 -7.89 39.76
N ILE A 5 -0.24 -9.13 39.28
CA ILE A 5 -0.41 -10.34 40.08
C ILE A 5 0.63 -10.40 41.21
N ALA A 6 1.90 -10.09 40.90
CA ALA A 6 2.97 -10.03 41.89
C ALA A 6 2.70 -8.97 42.98
N GLY A 7 2.17 -7.80 42.59
CA GLY A 7 1.80 -6.73 43.52
C GLY A 7 0.67 -7.14 44.48
N ILE A 8 -0.36 -7.83 43.98
CA ILE A 8 -1.49 -8.30 44.80
C ILE A 8 -1.03 -9.38 45.80
N ILE A 9 -0.16 -10.31 45.38
CA ILE A 9 0.38 -11.36 46.26
C ILE A 9 1.20 -10.74 47.40
N LEU A 10 2.05 -9.75 47.10
CA LEU A 10 2.86 -9.06 48.10
C LEU A 10 1.99 -8.32 49.13
N LEU A 11 0.93 -7.66 48.67
CA LEU A 11 -0.01 -6.96 49.55
C LEU A 11 -0.72 -7.92 50.51
N VAL A 12 -1.20 -9.06 50.01
CA VAL A 12 -1.87 -10.09 50.83
C VAL A 12 -0.93 -10.68 51.88
N LEU A 13 0.33 -10.93 51.51
CA LEU A 13 1.35 -11.40 52.45
C LEU A 13 1.62 -10.37 53.56
N LEU A 14 1.79 -9.10 53.21
CA LEU A 14 2.01 -8.04 54.19
C LEU A 14 0.81 -7.87 55.13
N LEU A 15 -0.41 -7.96 54.60
CA LEU A 15 -1.62 -7.89 55.39
C LEU A 15 -1.75 -9.08 56.36
N SER A 16 -1.39 -10.28 55.92
CA SER A 16 -1.42 -11.49 56.76
C SER A 16 -0.45 -11.39 57.95
N VAL A 17 0.77 -10.88 57.71
CA VAL A 17 1.78 -10.69 58.75
C VAL A 17 1.35 -9.59 59.73
N PHE A 18 0.75 -8.52 59.24
CA PHE A 18 0.24 -7.43 60.07
C PHE A 18 -0.90 -7.88 61.00
N ILE A 19 -1.87 -8.64 60.46
CA ILE A 19 -2.98 -9.21 61.24
C ILE A 19 -2.45 -10.18 62.30
N ALA A 20 -1.53 -11.09 61.92
CA ALA A 20 -0.94 -12.06 62.85
C ALA A 20 -0.18 -11.37 64.00
N SER A 21 0.61 -10.34 63.69
CA SER A 21 1.34 -9.55 64.69
C SER A 21 0.39 -8.82 65.65
N ARG A 22 -0.69 -8.22 65.13
CA ARG A 22 -1.69 -7.51 65.92
C ARG A 22 -2.52 -8.44 66.82
N LEU A 23 -2.93 -9.61 66.33
CA LEU A 23 -3.60 -10.64 67.15
C LEU A 23 -2.66 -11.18 68.24
N SER A 24 -1.40 -11.45 67.89
CA SER A 24 -0.40 -11.94 68.85
C SER A 24 -0.23 -10.97 70.03
N ASN A 25 -0.10 -9.68 69.76
CA ASN A 25 0.06 -8.68 70.81
C ASN A 25 -1.22 -8.42 71.62
N SER A 26 -2.39 -8.54 71.00
CA SER A 26 -3.67 -8.22 71.67
C SER A 26 -4.25 -9.40 72.46
N ILE A 27 -3.90 -10.64 72.10
CA ILE A 27 -4.49 -11.86 72.69
C ILE A 27 -3.40 -12.75 73.32
N SER A 28 -2.33 -13.03 72.57
CA SER A 28 -1.33 -14.02 72.99
C SER A 28 -0.43 -13.51 74.13
N VAL A 29 -0.01 -12.24 74.08
CA VAL A 29 0.83 -11.62 75.12
C VAL A 29 0.11 -11.54 76.49
N PRO A 30 -1.17 -11.10 76.58
CA PRO A 30 -1.92 -11.16 77.84
C PRO A 30 -2.13 -12.58 78.38
N ILE A 31 -2.41 -13.56 77.52
CA ILE A 31 -2.61 -14.95 77.95
C ILE A 31 -1.32 -15.54 78.52
N ASN A 32 -0.18 -15.32 77.86
CA ASN A 32 1.10 -15.80 78.35
C ASN A 32 1.53 -15.11 79.65
N SER A 33 1.24 -13.83 79.84
CA SER A 33 1.57 -13.14 81.10
C SER A 33 0.73 -13.68 82.26
N ILE A 34 -0.55 -14.00 82.03
CA ILE A 34 -1.43 -14.68 82.99
C ILE A 34 -0.90 -16.08 83.30
N SER A 35 -0.57 -16.87 82.27
CA SER A 35 -0.04 -18.24 82.45
C SER A 35 1.27 -18.27 83.25
N THR A 36 2.15 -17.29 83.02
CA THR A 36 3.44 -17.20 83.71
C THR A 36 3.26 -16.82 85.17
N ARG A 37 2.36 -15.87 85.47
CA ARG A 37 2.04 -15.49 86.85
C ARG A 37 1.32 -16.59 87.63
N ILE A 38 0.44 -17.36 87.00
CA ILE A 38 -0.18 -18.54 87.62
C ILE A 38 0.90 -19.58 87.95
N ALA A 39 1.86 -19.81 87.05
CA ALA A 39 2.97 -20.72 87.30
C ALA A 39 3.85 -20.24 88.47
N ASP A 40 4.12 -18.94 88.58
CA ASP A 40 4.89 -18.37 89.68
C ASP A 40 4.14 -18.44 91.02
N LEU A 41 2.82 -18.20 91.03
CA LEU A 41 1.96 -18.32 92.23
C LEU A 41 1.86 -19.76 92.76
N ILE A 42 1.80 -20.75 91.87
CA ILE A 42 1.81 -22.17 92.23
C ILE A 42 3.18 -22.57 92.81
N LYS A 43 4.26 -21.97 92.29
CA LYS A 43 5.62 -22.24 92.75
C LYS A 43 5.89 -21.67 94.14
N ASP A 44 5.41 -20.45 94.42
CA ASP A 44 5.58 -19.77 95.71
C ASP A 44 4.75 -20.41 96.85
N GLN A 45 3.59 -21.00 96.51
CA GLN A 45 2.75 -21.77 97.44
C GLN A 45 3.32 -23.16 97.79
N SER A 46 4.31 -23.66 97.05
CA SER A 46 4.91 -24.98 97.29
C SER A 46 6.04 -25.00 98.35
N GLU A 47 6.54 -23.82 98.77
CA GLU A 47 7.66 -23.71 99.72
C GLU A 47 7.27 -23.34 101.17
N LYS A 48 5.99 -23.12 101.52
CA LYS A 48 5.54 -22.92 102.92
C LYS A 48 4.27 -23.73 103.24
N GLN A 49 4.37 -24.59 104.26
CA GLN A 49 3.39 -25.61 104.71
C GLN A 49 2.06 -25.04 105.31
N PRO A 50 1.04 -25.88 105.64
CA PRO A 50 -0.33 -25.74 105.15
C PRO A 50 -1.35 -25.13 106.13
N LEU A 51 -2.52 -24.77 105.56
CA LEU A 51 -3.81 -24.40 106.17
C LEU A 51 -3.87 -23.09 106.99
N ILE A 52 -4.68 -22.12 106.51
CA ILE A 52 -5.79 -21.46 107.25
C ILE A 52 -6.53 -20.47 106.31
N THR A 53 -7.81 -20.78 106.08
CA THR A 53 -8.99 -19.89 105.87
C THR A 53 -9.03 -18.90 104.68
N THR A 54 -9.70 -19.31 103.60
CA THR A 54 -10.98 -18.75 103.08
C THR A 54 -11.27 -17.24 103.08
N ASN A 55 -10.33 -16.30 103.10
CA ASN A 55 -10.71 -14.87 102.93
C ASN A 55 -9.73 -13.93 102.22
N LEU A 56 -8.62 -14.43 101.65
CA LEU A 56 -7.72 -13.60 100.80
C LEU A 56 -7.88 -13.85 99.30
N ALA A 57 -8.53 -14.95 98.92
CA ALA A 57 -8.72 -15.32 97.53
C ALA A 57 -9.89 -14.58 96.86
N GLU A 58 -10.88 -14.08 97.62
CA GLU A 58 -12.01 -13.33 97.05
C GLU A 58 -11.66 -11.85 96.74
N GLU A 59 -10.70 -11.25 97.45
CA GLU A 59 -10.40 -9.81 97.31
C GLU A 59 -9.28 -9.53 96.29
N VAL A 60 -8.35 -10.47 96.06
CA VAL A 60 -7.22 -10.30 95.13
C VAL A 60 -7.51 -10.88 93.73
N ILE A 61 -8.47 -11.81 93.61
CA ILE A 61 -8.89 -12.36 92.31
C ILE A 61 -9.85 -11.42 91.57
N LEU A 62 -10.52 -10.49 92.27
CA LEU A 62 -11.41 -9.49 91.65
C LEU A 62 -10.69 -8.24 91.11
N ASP A 63 -9.42 -8.01 91.45
CA ASP A 63 -8.69 -6.77 91.14
C ASP A 63 -7.64 -6.91 90.03
N PHE A 64 -7.75 -7.95 89.18
CA PHE A 64 -7.42 -7.74 87.78
C PHE A 64 -8.51 -6.82 87.23
N SER A 65 -8.33 -5.52 87.47
CA SER A 65 -9.45 -4.58 87.57
C SER A 65 -10.36 -4.73 86.36
N VAL A 66 -11.66 -4.96 86.60
CA VAL A 66 -12.71 -5.02 85.56
C VAL A 66 -12.53 -3.92 84.51
N LYS A 67 -11.99 -2.77 84.94
CA LYS A 67 -11.57 -1.63 84.14
C LYS A 67 -10.55 -1.93 83.04
N GLU A 68 -9.50 -2.72 83.28
CA GLU A 68 -8.51 -3.06 82.24
C GLU A 68 -9.09 -3.98 81.16
N LEU A 69 -9.97 -4.91 81.55
CA LEU A 69 -10.71 -5.77 80.62
C LEU A 69 -11.74 -4.97 79.82
N GLU A 70 -12.44 -4.03 80.47
CA GLU A 70 -13.41 -3.13 79.86
C GLU A 70 -12.73 -2.15 78.88
N ASP A 71 -11.54 -1.64 79.21
CA ASP A 71 -10.72 -0.82 78.33
C ASP A 71 -10.22 -1.61 77.11
N ALA A 72 -9.77 -2.86 77.31
CA ALA A 72 -9.36 -3.73 76.22
C ALA A 72 -10.53 -4.08 75.30
N TYR A 73 -11.71 -4.39 75.86
CA TYR A 73 -12.94 -4.64 75.10
C TYR A 73 -13.39 -3.39 74.32
N THR A 74 -13.31 -2.21 74.92
CA THR A 74 -13.65 -0.93 74.27
C THR A 74 -12.70 -0.62 73.13
N ARG A 75 -11.39 -0.79 73.30
CA ARG A 75 -10.39 -0.63 72.22
C ARG A 75 -10.62 -1.62 71.08
N ALA A 76 -10.88 -2.89 71.38
CA ALA A 76 -11.16 -3.91 70.37
C ALA A 76 -12.45 -3.60 69.59
N ARG A 77 -13.50 -3.12 70.29
CA ARG A 77 -14.76 -2.70 69.66
C ARG A 77 -14.57 -1.50 68.73
N LEU A 78 -13.83 -0.47 69.17
CA LEU A 78 -13.53 0.71 68.34
C LEU A 78 -12.71 0.32 67.10
N ALA A 79 -11.67 -0.51 67.27
CA ALA A 79 -10.89 -1.04 66.15
C ALA A 79 -11.75 -1.86 65.17
N GLY A 80 -12.73 -2.63 65.67
CA GLY A 80 -13.68 -3.35 64.84
C GLY A 80 -14.57 -2.43 63.99
N ILE A 81 -15.05 -1.32 64.57
CA ILE A 81 -15.85 -0.30 63.86
C ILE A 81 -14.98 0.42 62.82
N GLU A 82 -13.75 0.79 63.15
CA GLU A 82 -12.81 1.41 62.20
C GLU A 82 -12.50 0.47 61.03
N LEU A 83 -12.28 -0.81 61.31
CA LEU A 83 -12.04 -1.82 60.28
C LEU A 83 -13.25 -2.00 59.37
N GLN A 84 -14.47 -2.00 59.91
CA GLN A 84 -15.69 -2.03 59.10
C GLN A 84 -15.82 -0.81 58.19
N ASN A 85 -15.53 0.39 58.71
CA ASN A 85 -15.55 1.62 57.93
C ASN A 85 -14.48 1.62 56.83
N PHE A 86 -13.28 1.09 57.13
CA PHE A 86 -12.20 0.95 56.17
C PHE A 86 -12.55 -0.05 55.06
N ASN A 87 -13.08 -1.22 55.42
CA ASN A 87 -13.53 -2.23 54.45
C ASN A 87 -14.61 -1.67 53.53
N LYS A 88 -15.59 -0.93 54.08
CA LYS A 88 -16.62 -0.29 53.27
C LYS A 88 -16.05 0.71 52.26
N LYS A 89 -15.12 1.58 52.69
CA LYS A 89 -14.44 2.51 51.77
C LYS A 89 -13.67 1.78 50.67
N LEU A 90 -13.01 0.68 51.03
CA LEU A 90 -12.28 -0.14 50.08
C LEU A 90 -13.21 -0.81 49.07
N GLU A 91 -14.36 -1.35 49.51
CA GLU A 91 -15.39 -1.90 48.65
C GLU A 91 -15.93 -0.85 47.67
N ASP A 92 -16.23 0.35 48.16
CA ASP A 92 -16.69 1.48 47.34
C ASP A 92 -15.63 1.86 46.28
N GLU A 93 -14.36 1.92 46.66
CA GLU A 93 -13.26 2.26 45.73
C GLU A 93 -13.00 1.15 44.70
N VAL A 94 -13.05 -0.12 45.09
CA VAL A 94 -12.94 -1.25 44.16
C VAL A 94 -14.11 -1.24 43.16
N ALA A 95 -15.33 -0.97 43.62
CA ALA A 95 -16.50 -0.84 42.75
C ALA A 95 -16.31 0.28 41.73
N LEU A 96 -15.84 1.46 42.17
CA LEU A 96 -15.55 2.59 41.30
C LEU A 96 -14.49 2.25 40.25
N ARG A 97 -13.35 1.69 40.66
CA ARG A 97 -12.26 1.30 39.73
C ARG A 97 -12.68 0.23 38.74
N THR A 98 -13.51 -0.71 39.18
CA THR A 98 -14.05 -1.76 38.30
C THR A 98 -14.95 -1.15 37.22
N ALA A 99 -15.79 -0.18 37.58
CA ALA A 99 -16.63 0.55 36.63
C ALA A 99 -15.80 1.38 35.63
N GLU A 100 -14.77 2.09 36.09
CA GLU A 100 -13.85 2.85 35.21
C GLU A 100 -13.12 1.92 34.22
N LEU A 101 -12.62 0.78 34.70
CA LEU A 101 -11.96 -0.22 33.84
C LEU A 101 -12.91 -0.81 32.80
N GLN A 102 -14.15 -1.10 33.19
CA GLN A 102 -15.17 -1.60 32.28
C GLN A 102 -15.49 -0.57 31.19
N GLN A 103 -15.68 0.69 31.57
CA GLN A 103 -15.91 1.78 30.62
C GLN A 103 -14.71 1.97 29.67
N GLY A 104 -13.48 1.90 30.18
CA GLY A 104 -12.27 2.00 29.37
C GLY A 104 -12.15 0.85 28.35
N LYS A 105 -12.49 -0.37 28.77
CA LYS A 105 -12.50 -1.55 27.90
C LYS A 105 -13.53 -1.42 26.78
N GLU A 106 -14.73 -0.92 27.09
CA GLU A 106 -15.79 -0.71 26.10
C GLU A 106 -15.37 0.31 25.04
N LYS A 107 -14.81 1.46 25.45
CA LYS A 107 -14.26 2.45 24.51
C LYS A 107 -13.16 1.88 23.63
N LEU A 108 -12.27 1.07 24.20
CA LEU A 108 -11.18 0.46 23.43
C LEU A 108 -11.70 -0.57 22.41
N LEU A 109 -12.76 -1.30 22.76
CA LEU A 109 -13.43 -2.21 21.83
C LEU A 109 -14.09 -1.46 20.67
N GLU A 110 -14.72 -0.32 20.95
CA GLU A 110 -15.33 0.55 19.93
C GLU A 110 -14.29 1.10 18.96
N VAL A 111 -13.20 1.67 19.47
CA VAL A 111 -12.09 2.19 18.65
C VAL A 111 -11.44 1.10 17.80
N ASN A 112 -11.21 -0.10 18.35
CA ASN A 112 -10.65 -1.20 17.57
C ASN A 112 -11.58 -1.62 16.43
N LYS A 113 -12.89 -1.64 16.66
CA LYS A 113 -13.87 -1.95 15.62
C LYS A 113 -13.86 -0.89 14.50
N GLU A 114 -13.77 0.39 14.86
CA GLU A 114 -13.65 1.47 13.87
C GLU A 114 -12.34 1.35 13.07
N TYR A 115 -11.24 1.00 13.72
CA TYR A 115 -9.95 0.79 13.08
C TYR A 115 -9.97 -0.39 12.09
N GLU A 116 -10.63 -1.50 12.45
CA GLU A 116 -10.83 -2.64 11.54
C GLU A 116 -11.61 -2.23 10.28
N LEU A 117 -12.74 -1.52 10.45
CA LEU A 117 -13.54 -1.03 9.33
C LEU A 117 -12.76 -0.09 8.41
N LEU A 118 -12.00 0.85 8.99
CA LEU A 118 -11.19 1.79 8.23
C LEU A 118 -10.08 1.07 7.45
N ASN A 119 -9.47 0.05 8.04
CA ASN A 119 -8.42 -0.71 7.38
C ASN A 119 -8.97 -1.55 6.21
N ASP A 120 -10.17 -2.09 6.35
CA ASP A 120 -10.87 -2.78 5.26
C ASP A 120 -11.22 -1.82 4.11
N GLU A 121 -11.72 -0.61 4.41
CA GLU A 121 -12.02 0.44 3.42
C GLU A 121 -10.75 0.91 2.69
N LEU A 122 -9.65 1.11 3.41
CA LEU A 122 -8.35 1.43 2.83
C LEU A 122 -7.84 0.32 1.92
N GLY A 123 -8.04 -0.95 2.31
CA GLY A 123 -7.71 -2.10 1.48
C GLY A 123 -8.46 -2.08 0.15
N GLN A 124 -9.78 -1.91 0.19
CA GLN A 124 -10.62 -1.82 -1.01
C GLN A 124 -10.22 -0.64 -1.91
N THR A 125 -10.04 0.54 -1.31
CA THR A 125 -9.64 1.74 -2.06
C THR A 125 -8.27 1.55 -2.73
N ASN A 126 -7.33 0.88 -2.07
CA ASN A 126 -6.01 0.62 -2.63
C ASN A 126 -6.07 -0.38 -3.80
N GLU A 127 -6.89 -1.42 -3.69
CA GLU A 127 -7.14 -2.37 -4.79
C GLU A 127 -7.78 -1.68 -6.01
N GLU A 128 -8.78 -0.83 -5.78
CA GLU A 128 -9.41 -0.03 -6.85
C GLU A 128 -8.40 0.92 -7.51
N MET A 129 -7.57 1.59 -6.71
CA MET A 129 -6.55 2.51 -7.22
C MET A 129 -5.45 1.78 -7.99
N GLU A 130 -5.08 0.56 -7.60
CA GLU A 130 -4.12 -0.27 -8.32
C GLU A 130 -4.70 -0.73 -9.66
N SER A 131 -5.96 -1.17 -9.69
CA SER A 131 -6.66 -1.51 -10.94
C SER A 131 -6.76 -0.32 -11.89
N ALA A 132 -7.15 0.85 -11.39
CA ALA A 132 -7.26 2.06 -12.20
C ALA A 132 -5.91 2.53 -12.75
N ASN A 133 -4.83 2.40 -11.97
CA ASN A 133 -3.47 2.71 -12.45
C ASN A 133 -3.04 1.77 -13.56
N GLU A 134 -3.33 0.48 -13.46
CA GLU A 134 -2.97 -0.48 -14.50
C GLU A 134 -3.72 -0.21 -15.82
N GLU A 135 -5.03 0.08 -15.75
CA GLU A 135 -5.82 0.48 -16.92
C GLU A 135 -5.27 1.77 -17.56
N LEU A 136 -4.90 2.76 -16.73
CA LEU A 136 -4.31 4.01 -17.20
C LEU A 136 -2.96 3.78 -17.89
N ARG A 137 -2.14 2.87 -17.36
CA ARG A 137 -0.84 2.50 -17.93
C ARG A 137 -1.03 1.85 -19.31
N GLN A 138 -1.91 0.86 -19.41
CA GLN A 138 -2.22 0.18 -20.66
C GLN A 138 -2.76 1.16 -21.72
N THR A 139 -3.65 2.06 -21.31
CA THR A 139 -4.20 3.09 -22.21
C THR A 139 -3.12 4.04 -22.70
N ASN A 140 -2.20 4.48 -21.83
CA ASN A 140 -1.09 5.34 -22.22
C ASN A 140 -0.12 4.66 -23.19
N GLU A 141 0.17 3.37 -23.00
CA GLU A 141 1.01 2.60 -23.92
C GLU A 141 0.36 2.50 -25.31
N LEU A 142 -0.96 2.20 -25.36
CA LEU A 142 -1.71 2.15 -26.61
C LEU A 142 -1.72 3.52 -27.32
N LEU A 143 -1.96 4.60 -26.58
CA LEU A 143 -1.95 5.96 -27.12
C LEU A 143 -0.57 6.35 -27.66
N THR A 144 0.49 6.04 -26.91
CA THR A 144 1.87 6.31 -27.33
C THR A 144 2.22 5.57 -28.62
N ASN A 145 1.84 4.29 -28.71
CA ASN A 145 2.06 3.50 -29.91
C ASN A 145 1.25 4.02 -31.10
N ALA A 146 -0.01 4.43 -30.89
CA ALA A 146 -0.83 5.03 -31.93
C ALA A 146 -0.26 6.36 -32.42
N LEU A 147 0.23 7.21 -31.51
CA LEU A 147 0.88 8.47 -31.84
C LEU A 147 2.14 8.25 -32.67
N ASN A 148 3.04 7.37 -32.23
CA ASN A 148 4.27 7.05 -32.96
C ASN A 148 3.99 6.58 -34.39
N ARG A 149 2.97 5.72 -34.57
CA ARG A 149 2.55 5.25 -35.90
C ARG A 149 1.98 6.38 -36.76
N ALA A 150 1.21 7.28 -36.17
CA ALA A 150 0.65 8.44 -36.87
C ALA A 150 1.76 9.41 -37.31
N GLU A 151 2.74 9.69 -36.44
CA GLU A 151 3.88 10.53 -36.75
C GLU A 151 4.78 9.93 -37.83
N GLU A 152 5.03 8.61 -37.78
CA GLU A 152 5.77 7.91 -38.81
C GLU A 152 5.05 7.98 -40.17
N ALA A 153 3.74 7.73 -40.19
CA ALA A 153 2.93 7.85 -41.39
C ALA A 153 2.94 9.28 -41.97
N ASP A 154 2.83 10.30 -41.12
CA ASP A 154 2.85 11.71 -41.56
C ASP A 154 4.23 12.12 -42.11
N LYS A 155 5.31 11.62 -41.49
CA LYS A 155 6.68 11.81 -41.97
C LYS A 155 6.89 11.14 -43.34
N LEU A 156 6.44 9.90 -43.50
CA LEU A 156 6.52 9.18 -44.77
C LEU A 156 5.72 9.90 -45.86
N LYS A 157 4.51 10.36 -45.54
CA LYS A 157 3.67 11.14 -46.45
C LYS A 157 4.34 12.46 -46.87
N SER A 158 4.91 13.18 -45.91
CA SER A 158 5.64 14.43 -46.18
C SER A 158 6.87 14.19 -47.07
N SER A 159 7.65 13.15 -46.77
CA SER A 159 8.79 12.76 -47.61
C SER A 159 8.36 12.36 -49.01
N PHE A 160 7.26 11.62 -49.15
CA PHE A 160 6.71 11.21 -50.44
C PHE A 160 6.31 12.44 -51.26
N LEU A 161 5.55 13.38 -50.68
CA LEU A 161 5.13 14.61 -51.38
C LEU A 161 6.30 15.50 -51.78
N ALA A 162 7.33 15.61 -50.93
CA ALA A 162 8.55 16.34 -51.25
C ALA A 162 9.27 15.71 -52.45
N ASN A 163 9.44 14.39 -52.43
CA ASN A 163 10.08 13.64 -53.53
C ASN A 163 9.29 13.79 -54.83
N MET A 164 7.97 13.60 -54.80
CA MET A 164 7.11 13.79 -55.98
C MET A 164 7.18 15.21 -56.51
N SER A 165 7.23 16.22 -55.65
CA SER A 165 7.39 17.62 -56.07
C SER A 165 8.71 17.85 -56.81
N HIS A 166 9.81 17.23 -56.37
CA HIS A 166 11.11 17.31 -57.05
C HIS A 166 11.11 16.56 -58.38
N GLU A 167 10.55 15.35 -58.39
CA GLU A 167 10.47 14.51 -59.58
C GLU A 167 9.56 15.10 -60.66
N ILE A 168 8.49 15.81 -60.30
CA ILE A 168 7.63 16.54 -61.24
C ILE A 168 8.32 17.79 -61.78
N ARG A 169 9.00 18.55 -60.91
CA ARG A 169 9.61 19.83 -61.30
C ARG A 169 10.69 19.68 -62.36
N THR A 170 11.48 18.61 -62.30
CA THR A 170 12.59 18.37 -63.23
C THR A 170 12.15 18.23 -64.69
N PRO A 171 11.26 17.29 -65.07
CA PRO A 171 10.75 17.18 -66.42
C PRO A 171 9.90 18.39 -66.82
N MET A 172 9.12 18.97 -65.89
CA MET A 172 8.36 20.19 -66.18
C MET A 172 9.27 21.36 -66.58
N ASN A 173 10.39 21.55 -65.87
CA ASN A 173 11.38 22.56 -66.22
C ASN A 173 12.08 22.25 -67.55
N GLY A 174 12.27 20.97 -67.88
CA GLY A 174 12.75 20.54 -69.21
C GLY A 174 11.78 20.98 -70.31
N ILE A 175 10.49 20.67 -70.17
CA ILE A 175 9.46 21.07 -71.13
C ILE A 175 9.44 22.59 -71.31
N LEU A 176 9.33 23.35 -70.22
CA LEU A 176 9.23 24.80 -70.26
C LEU A 176 10.51 25.46 -70.81
N GLY A 177 11.68 25.03 -70.32
CA GLY A 177 12.97 25.60 -70.72
C GLY A 177 13.28 25.38 -72.19
N PHE A 178 13.12 24.15 -72.68
CA PHE A 178 13.37 23.85 -74.09
C PHE A 178 12.29 24.41 -75.02
N SER A 179 11.04 24.52 -74.55
CA SER A 179 9.99 25.25 -75.30
C SER A 179 10.32 26.74 -75.44
N GLU A 180 10.91 27.37 -74.42
CA GLU A 180 11.34 28.76 -74.51
C GLU A 180 12.52 28.93 -75.47
N LEU A 181 13.47 27.99 -75.48
CA LEU A 181 14.59 27.98 -76.43
C LEU A 181 14.12 27.82 -77.89
N LEU A 182 13.07 27.04 -78.15
CA LEU A 182 12.49 26.88 -79.48
C LEU A 182 11.89 28.17 -80.06
N LYS A 183 11.56 29.17 -79.22
CA LYS A 183 11.07 30.47 -79.70
C LYS A 183 12.17 31.33 -80.33
N ASN A 184 13.44 30.98 -80.13
CA ASN A 184 14.56 31.70 -80.72
C ASN A 184 14.70 31.39 -82.22
N LYS A 185 14.54 32.39 -83.08
CA LYS A 185 14.59 32.25 -84.54
C LYS A 185 15.99 31.95 -85.11
N SER A 186 17.03 31.99 -84.27
CA SER A 186 18.43 31.81 -84.67
C SER A 186 18.99 30.42 -84.38
N ILE A 187 18.16 29.44 -84.02
CA ILE A 187 18.59 28.05 -83.74
C ILE A 187 18.74 27.25 -85.03
N SER A 188 19.71 26.33 -85.07
CA SER A 188 19.88 25.42 -86.21
C SER A 188 18.81 24.32 -86.23
N GLU A 189 18.65 23.67 -87.37
CA GLU A 189 17.70 22.55 -87.54
C GLU A 189 18.04 21.37 -86.61
N ASP A 190 19.32 21.04 -86.44
CA ASP A 190 19.79 20.01 -85.49
C ASP A 190 19.51 20.39 -84.02
N GLN A 191 19.63 21.67 -83.65
CA GLN A 191 19.25 22.14 -82.31
C GLN A 191 17.75 22.07 -82.10
N HIS A 192 16.96 22.44 -83.12
CA HIS A 192 15.52 22.38 -83.06
C HIS A 192 15.02 20.95 -82.82
N GLU A 193 15.55 19.96 -83.56
CA GLU A 193 15.19 18.54 -83.38
C GLU A 193 15.58 18.03 -81.98
N LYS A 194 16.80 18.33 -81.52
CA LYS A 194 17.23 17.97 -80.15
C LYS A 194 16.37 18.59 -79.05
N TYR A 195 15.94 19.84 -79.21
CA TYR A 195 15.08 20.49 -78.21
C TYR A 195 13.68 19.87 -78.19
N LEU A 196 13.12 19.52 -79.35
CA LEU A 196 11.88 18.76 -79.44
C LEU A 196 12.00 17.39 -78.77
N ASP A 197 13.10 16.67 -78.98
CA ASP A 197 13.35 15.38 -78.34
C ASP A 197 13.38 15.49 -76.82
N VAL A 198 14.01 16.52 -76.27
CA VAL A 198 14.05 16.74 -74.82
C VAL A 198 12.66 17.07 -74.28
N ILE A 199 11.85 17.86 -74.99
CA ILE A 199 10.46 18.15 -74.58
C ILE A 199 9.63 16.87 -74.56
N CYS A 200 9.67 16.07 -75.64
CA CYS A 200 8.94 14.80 -75.73
C CYS A 200 9.37 13.81 -74.64
N SER A 201 10.68 13.66 -74.43
CA SER A 201 11.23 12.79 -73.39
C SER A 201 10.78 13.24 -71.99
N SER A 202 10.85 14.55 -71.71
CA SER A 202 10.39 15.12 -70.44
C SER A 202 8.89 14.95 -70.22
N GLY A 203 8.07 15.10 -71.28
CA GLY A 203 6.63 14.84 -71.24
C GLY A 203 6.31 13.38 -70.91
N ASN A 204 7.01 12.43 -71.55
CA ASN A 204 6.87 11.00 -71.26
C ASN A 204 7.26 10.66 -69.81
N GLN A 205 8.35 11.27 -69.32
CA GLN A 205 8.77 11.08 -67.93
C GLN A 205 7.73 11.62 -66.94
N LEU A 206 7.16 12.80 -67.20
CA LEU A 206 6.11 13.37 -66.37
C LEU A 206 4.86 12.48 -66.35
N LEU A 207 4.45 11.95 -67.51
CA LEU A 207 3.31 11.03 -67.61
C LEU A 207 3.55 9.75 -66.81
N ALA A 208 4.77 9.20 -66.85
CA ALA A 208 5.14 8.03 -66.04
C ALA A 208 5.00 8.32 -64.53
N ILE A 209 5.47 9.47 -64.05
CA ILE A 209 5.33 9.88 -62.64
C ILE A 209 3.86 9.99 -62.26
N VAL A 210 3.03 10.63 -63.09
CA VAL A 210 1.58 10.75 -62.84
C VAL A 210 0.91 9.38 -62.75
N ASN A 211 1.21 8.47 -63.67
CA ASN A 211 0.67 7.11 -63.63
C ASN A 211 1.09 6.37 -62.37
N ASN A 212 2.35 6.50 -61.93
CA ASN A 212 2.81 5.87 -60.70
C ASN A 212 2.07 6.41 -59.47
N ILE A 213 1.82 7.72 -59.39
CA ILE A 213 1.01 8.31 -58.30
C ILE A 213 -0.42 7.76 -58.30
N LEU A 214 -1.04 7.61 -59.48
CA LEU A 214 -2.39 7.06 -59.61
C LEU A 214 -2.43 5.58 -59.20
N ASP A 215 -1.44 4.79 -59.60
CA ASP A 215 -1.36 3.37 -59.24
C ASP A 215 -1.18 3.19 -57.72
N ILE A 216 -0.31 3.99 -57.09
CA ILE A 216 -0.14 4.01 -55.63
C ILE A 216 -1.46 4.40 -54.94
N SER A 217 -2.16 5.43 -55.45
CA SER A 217 -3.44 5.86 -54.89
C SER A 217 -4.51 4.76 -54.97
N ARG A 218 -4.53 3.97 -56.05
CA ARG A 218 -5.44 2.81 -56.18
C ARG A 218 -5.08 1.70 -55.20
N ILE A 219 -3.79 1.45 -54.98
CA ILE A 219 -3.31 0.44 -54.01
C ILE A 219 -3.72 0.85 -52.59
N GLU A 220 -3.49 2.12 -52.21
CA GLU A 220 -3.84 2.63 -50.87
C GLU A 220 -5.35 2.64 -50.62
N ALA A 221 -6.15 2.94 -51.65
CA ALA A 221 -7.61 2.88 -51.57
C ALA A 221 -8.16 1.44 -51.61
N GLY A 222 -7.31 0.41 -51.69
CA GLY A 222 -7.72 -0.99 -51.81
C GLY A 222 -8.53 -1.27 -53.09
N SER A 223 -8.41 -0.42 -54.10
CA SER A 223 -9.21 -0.44 -55.34
C SER A 223 -8.53 -1.20 -56.49
N VAL A 224 -7.45 -1.95 -56.19
CA VAL A 224 -6.77 -2.79 -57.18
C VAL A 224 -7.42 -4.17 -57.20
N GLU A 225 -8.10 -4.49 -58.29
CA GLU A 225 -8.59 -5.84 -58.55
C GLU A 225 -7.47 -6.71 -59.14
N LEU A 226 -7.21 -7.86 -58.52
CA LEU A 226 -6.25 -8.84 -59.03
C LEU A 226 -6.96 -9.82 -59.96
N HIS A 227 -6.52 -9.87 -61.22
CA HIS A 227 -6.98 -10.85 -62.20
C HIS A 227 -5.97 -12.00 -62.31
N TYR A 228 -6.33 -13.16 -61.76
CA TYR A 228 -5.50 -14.35 -61.82
C TYR A 228 -5.72 -15.10 -63.14
N SER A 229 -4.63 -15.40 -63.85
CA SER A 229 -4.64 -16.21 -65.07
C SER A 229 -3.39 -17.08 -65.15
N ASN A 230 -3.44 -18.16 -65.94
CA ASN A 230 -2.23 -18.92 -66.27
C ASN A 230 -1.28 -18.02 -67.07
N ALA A 231 -0.02 -17.95 -66.66
CA ALA A 231 1.02 -17.16 -67.31
C ALA A 231 2.27 -18.02 -67.53
N SER A 232 2.87 -17.92 -68.72
CA SER A 232 4.16 -18.54 -69.04
C SER A 232 5.29 -17.66 -68.51
N VAL A 233 6.06 -18.19 -67.56
CA VAL A 233 7.22 -17.49 -67.00
C VAL A 233 8.27 -17.23 -68.10
N ASN A 234 8.48 -18.19 -69.01
CA ASN A 234 9.45 -18.04 -70.10
C ASN A 234 9.06 -16.90 -71.04
N GLU A 235 7.81 -16.82 -71.47
CA GLU A 235 7.32 -15.75 -72.35
C GLU A 235 7.40 -14.38 -71.68
N THR A 236 7.09 -14.32 -70.38
CA THR A 236 7.20 -13.08 -69.60
C THR A 236 8.65 -12.60 -69.52
N LEU A 237 9.59 -13.52 -69.27
CA LEU A 237 11.02 -13.21 -69.22
C LEU A 237 11.59 -12.80 -70.58
N GLU A 238 11.18 -13.46 -71.66
CA GLU A 238 11.56 -13.06 -73.03
C GLU A 238 11.05 -11.66 -73.36
N PHE A 239 9.77 -11.38 -73.09
CA PHE A 239 9.18 -10.06 -73.30
C PHE A 239 9.93 -8.96 -72.53
N ILE A 240 10.27 -9.22 -71.26
CA ILE A 240 11.04 -8.28 -70.44
C ILE A 240 12.44 -8.10 -71.04
N SER A 241 13.16 -9.18 -71.36
CA SER A 241 14.50 -9.11 -71.93
C SER A 241 14.53 -8.29 -73.23
N GLU A 242 13.57 -8.54 -74.12
CA GLU A 242 13.46 -7.86 -75.41
C GLU A 242 13.13 -6.37 -75.24
N SER A 243 12.27 -6.02 -74.27
CA SER A 243 11.93 -4.64 -73.93
C SER A 243 13.13 -3.82 -73.42
N PHE A 244 14.08 -4.46 -72.74
CA PHE A 244 15.27 -3.79 -72.20
C PHE A 244 16.49 -3.87 -73.13
N LYS A 245 16.49 -4.76 -74.12
CA LYS A 245 17.63 -5.04 -75.01
C LYS A 245 18.28 -3.78 -75.61
N LYS A 246 17.50 -2.93 -76.28
CA LYS A 246 18.01 -1.68 -76.89
C LYS A 246 18.67 -0.75 -75.87
N LYS A 247 18.11 -0.67 -74.66
CA LYS A 247 18.61 0.22 -73.59
C LYS A 247 19.86 -0.35 -72.94
N ALA A 248 19.96 -1.67 -72.81
CA ALA A 248 21.16 -2.34 -72.33
C ALA A 248 22.31 -2.23 -73.33
N GLU A 249 22.04 -2.45 -74.62
CA GLU A 249 23.02 -2.26 -75.72
C GLU A 249 23.56 -0.83 -75.74
N SER A 250 22.70 0.19 -75.61
CA SER A 250 23.13 1.60 -75.53
C SER A 250 24.02 1.93 -74.33
N LYS A 251 24.00 1.09 -73.30
CA LYS A 251 24.79 1.23 -72.07
C LYS A 251 25.94 0.22 -71.98
N GLY A 252 26.15 -0.63 -72.99
CA GLY A 252 27.17 -1.68 -72.99
C GLY A 252 26.91 -2.80 -71.97
N ILE A 253 25.67 -3.01 -71.57
CA ILE A 253 25.26 -4.03 -70.59
C ILE A 253 24.74 -5.25 -71.35
N LYS A 254 25.18 -6.46 -70.94
CA LYS A 254 24.70 -7.73 -71.48
C LYS A 254 23.54 -8.25 -70.61
N ILE A 255 22.42 -8.54 -71.25
CA ILE A 255 21.22 -9.17 -70.68
C ILE A 255 20.77 -10.31 -71.59
#